data_AF-A0A3A8SCR6-F1
#
_entry.id   AF-A0A3A8SCR6-F1
#
_cell.length_a   1.000
_cell.length_b   1.000
_cell.length_c   1.000
_cell.angle_alpha   90.00
_cell.angle_beta   90.00
_cell.angle_gamma   90.00
#
_symmetry.space_group_name_H-M   'P 1'
#
loop_
_entity.id
_entity.type
_entity.pdbx_description
1 polymer ?
#
loop_
_entity_poly.entity_id
_entity_poly.type
_entity_poly.pdbx_seq_one_letter_code
_entity_poly.pdbx_strand_id
1 'polypeptide(L)'
;MSVNLSSNLLRTFQQLAEVKPTAVPQQTAQQVGLPEEKVVSQVEGAPTPVQTEQATDAFAAVQALNQAWANRFQSVSGASAQDVGVQGTLANAPQAPEIGGWDTAATDPEVVKQTNQNDCGAAVAVMLGKEIGTSKTQPASDKDKMSALESRFTQGQGTSPHELSNMLANQGTKVTQTSSKLDTKALDDALARGAKGAVMVDSSLVDPTTKPGETGRAHWVSVEGKDDQGRYLLKDPSTGSKIPVDAQRLADSVDISWNKHQGGGQMIVESAQGMSEAQAAQEGGEKAVALGNTDGTGSRAMGNFGRESS
;
A
#
# COMPACT_ATOMS: atom_id res chain seq x y z
N MET A 1 2.58 52.37 42.74
CA MET A 1 3.24 52.92 41.54
C MET A 1 2.62 52.23 40.34
N SER A 2 1.92 53.00 39.52
CA SER A 2 1.13 52.56 38.37
C SER A 2 1.83 53.01 37.10
N VAL A 3 1.89 52.14 36.08
CA VAL A 3 2.15 52.44 34.66
C VAL A 3 2.13 51.10 33.90
N ASN A 4 1.66 50.94 32.68
CA ASN A 4 0.70 51.64 31.83
C ASN A 4 0.47 50.66 30.66
N LEU A 5 -0.77 50.29 30.36
CA LEU A 5 -1.11 49.43 29.22
C LEU A 5 -1.32 50.33 27.99
N SER A 6 -0.50 50.17 26.96
CA SER A 6 -0.68 50.87 25.68
C SER A 6 -1.56 50.05 24.74
N SER A 7 -2.81 50.48 24.63
CA SER A 7 -3.77 50.13 23.58
C SER A 7 -3.41 50.84 22.28
N ASN A 8 -3.37 50.11 21.15
CA ASN A 8 -3.46 50.56 19.74
C ASN A 8 -3.11 49.32 18.88
N LEU A 9 -3.88 48.76 17.95
CA LEU A 9 -4.99 49.24 17.13
C LEU A 9 -5.85 48.03 16.72
N LEU A 10 -7.15 48.12 16.98
CA LEU A 10 -8.18 47.39 16.26
C LEU A 10 -8.12 47.80 14.77
N ARG A 11 -7.92 46.85 13.86
CA ARG A 11 -8.26 47.04 12.44
C ARG A 11 -9.61 46.40 12.15
N THR A 12 -10.51 47.31 11.84
CA THR A 12 -11.91 47.19 11.45
C THR A 12 -12.13 46.25 10.27
N PHE A 13 -13.13 45.38 10.43
CA PHE A 13 -13.88 44.75 9.36
C PHE A 13 -14.70 45.80 8.61
N GLN A 14 -14.47 45.99 7.31
CA GLN A 14 -15.48 46.55 6.41
C GLN A 14 -15.16 46.25 4.92
N GLN A 15 -15.95 45.33 4.36
CA GLN A 15 -16.68 45.39 3.08
C GLN A 15 -16.00 45.98 1.83
N LEU A 16 -15.87 45.14 0.79
CA LEU A 16 -16.03 45.36 -0.67
C LEU A 16 -15.48 44.08 -1.35
N ALA A 17 -16.17 43.26 -2.15
CA ALA A 17 -17.43 43.40 -2.85
C ALA A 17 -18.01 41.99 -3.11
N GLU A 18 -19.33 41.84 -2.95
CA GLU A 18 -20.12 40.76 -3.53
C GLU A 18 -20.13 40.91 -5.05
N VAL A 19 -19.69 39.89 -5.78
CA VAL A 19 -19.99 39.75 -7.21
C VAL A 19 -21.12 38.74 -7.36
N LYS A 20 -22.32 39.30 -7.50
CA LYS A 20 -23.57 38.62 -7.85
C LYS A 20 -23.58 38.37 -9.37
N PRO A 21 -23.77 37.13 -9.87
CA PRO A 21 -24.14 36.93 -11.26
C PRO A 21 -25.65 37.17 -11.42
N THR A 22 -26.00 38.26 -12.11
CA THR A 22 -27.36 38.54 -12.55
C THR A 22 -27.64 37.73 -13.81
N ALA A 23 -28.66 36.89 -13.76
CA ALA A 23 -29.24 36.21 -14.90
C ALA A 23 -29.90 37.20 -15.87
N VAL A 24 -29.76 36.95 -17.17
CA VAL A 24 -30.65 37.49 -18.22
C VAL A 24 -31.22 36.28 -18.97
N PRO A 25 -32.56 36.14 -19.09
CA PRO A 25 -33.18 35.11 -19.91
C PRO A 25 -33.52 35.67 -21.29
N GLN A 26 -33.29 34.90 -22.36
CA GLN A 26 -34.15 34.77 -23.55
C GLN A 26 -33.39 34.06 -24.68
N GLN A 27 -33.77 32.82 -24.98
CA GLN A 27 -34.11 32.42 -26.36
C GLN A 27 -34.84 31.06 -26.34
N THR A 28 -36.15 31.18 -26.54
CA THR A 28 -37.10 30.25 -27.16
C THR A 28 -36.55 28.94 -27.73
N ALA A 29 -36.95 27.81 -27.12
CA ALA A 29 -37.13 26.54 -27.82
C ALA A 29 -38.56 26.07 -27.55
N GLN A 30 -39.41 26.19 -28.58
CA GLN A 30 -40.76 25.66 -28.61
C GLN A 30 -40.70 24.13 -28.59
N GLN A 31 -41.33 23.51 -27.59
CA GLN A 31 -41.81 22.14 -27.68
C GLN A 31 -43.11 22.13 -28.51
N VAL A 32 -43.10 21.40 -29.61
CA VAL A 32 -44.30 20.82 -30.21
C VAL A 32 -44.00 19.33 -30.34
N GLY A 33 -44.83 18.52 -29.68
CA GLY A 33 -44.70 17.07 -29.64
C GLY A 33 -45.30 16.35 -30.85
N LEU A 34 -44.82 15.10 -30.99
CA LEU A 34 -45.43 13.93 -31.64
C LEU A 34 -45.54 13.96 -33.18
N PRO A 35 -45.45 12.80 -33.87
CA PRO A 35 -45.87 11.47 -33.41
C PRO A 35 -44.90 10.31 -33.62
N GLU A 36 -45.26 9.21 -32.95
CA GLU A 36 -44.81 7.84 -33.15
C GLU A 36 -44.85 7.45 -34.64
N GLU A 37 -43.75 6.91 -35.16
CA GLU A 37 -43.79 6.12 -36.38
C GLU A 37 -43.05 4.80 -36.20
N LYS A 38 -43.85 3.76 -36.36
CA LYS A 38 -43.60 2.34 -36.36
C LYS A 38 -42.70 1.97 -37.55
N VAL A 39 -41.48 1.51 -37.33
CA VAL A 39 -40.67 0.88 -38.38
C VAL A 39 -39.99 -0.40 -37.88
N VAL A 40 -40.63 -1.50 -38.28
CA VAL A 40 -40.03 -2.72 -38.87
C VAL A 40 -38.99 -3.50 -38.06
N SER A 41 -39.46 -4.65 -37.59
CA SER A 41 -38.72 -5.89 -37.36
C SER A 41 -37.83 -6.24 -38.56
N GLN A 42 -36.52 -6.35 -38.35
CA GLN A 42 -35.62 -7.40 -38.89
C GLN A 42 -34.17 -6.98 -38.63
N VAL A 43 -33.54 -7.59 -37.63
CA VAL A 43 -32.08 -7.77 -37.64
C VAL A 43 -31.83 -9.26 -37.55
N GLU A 44 -31.40 -9.79 -38.69
CA GLU A 44 -30.84 -11.10 -38.90
C GLU A 44 -29.67 -11.36 -37.93
N GLY A 45 -29.65 -12.56 -37.36
CA GLY A 45 -28.79 -12.93 -36.24
C GLY A 45 -27.29 -12.79 -36.49
N ALA A 46 -26.62 -12.10 -35.57
CA ALA A 46 -25.23 -12.34 -35.24
C ALA A 46 -25.19 -13.28 -34.00
N PRO A 47 -24.35 -14.32 -33.98
CA PRO A 47 -24.31 -15.25 -32.86
C PRO A 47 -23.83 -14.54 -31.60
N THR A 48 -24.68 -14.55 -30.58
CA THR A 48 -24.33 -14.22 -29.21
C THR A 48 -23.22 -15.16 -28.76
N PRO A 49 -22.09 -14.68 -28.20
CA PRO A 49 -21.19 -15.57 -27.49
C PRO A 49 -21.97 -16.13 -26.30
N VAL A 50 -22.17 -17.45 -26.34
CA VAL A 50 -22.73 -18.22 -25.24
C VAL A 50 -21.86 -17.94 -24.02
N GLN A 51 -22.42 -17.21 -23.05
CA GLN A 51 -21.92 -17.23 -21.69
C GLN A 51 -22.09 -18.67 -21.20
N THR A 52 -21.02 -19.46 -21.28
CA THR A 52 -20.89 -20.63 -20.42
C THR A 52 -20.79 -20.11 -18.99
N GLU A 53 -21.92 -20.12 -18.30
CA GLU A 53 -21.95 -20.28 -16.86
C GLU A 53 -21.09 -21.50 -16.51
N GLN A 54 -19.90 -21.26 -15.98
CA GLN A 54 -19.19 -22.22 -15.14
C GLN A 54 -18.87 -21.55 -13.82
N ALA A 55 -19.92 -21.24 -13.06
CA ALA A 55 -19.82 -21.29 -11.63
C ALA A 55 -19.97 -22.76 -11.22
N THR A 56 -18.85 -23.49 -11.07
CA THR A 56 -18.83 -24.66 -10.18
C THR A 56 -17.42 -24.96 -9.70
N ASP A 57 -17.25 -24.67 -8.42
CA ASP A 57 -16.49 -25.45 -7.44
C ASP A 57 -14.96 -25.29 -7.39
N ALA A 58 -14.50 -24.35 -6.56
CA ALA A 58 -13.10 -24.18 -6.17
C ALA A 58 -12.49 -25.47 -5.58
N PHE A 59 -13.31 -26.40 -5.09
CA PHE A 59 -12.84 -27.70 -4.58
C PHE A 59 -12.37 -28.63 -5.71
N ALA A 60 -13.00 -28.60 -6.88
CA ALA A 60 -12.60 -29.39 -8.04
C ALA A 60 -11.28 -28.87 -8.65
N ALA A 61 -11.07 -27.56 -8.64
CA ALA A 61 -9.82 -26.94 -9.10
C ALA A 61 -8.62 -27.30 -8.18
N VAL A 62 -8.84 -27.35 -6.86
CA VAL A 62 -7.81 -27.77 -5.89
C VAL A 62 -7.52 -29.27 -5.98
N GLN A 63 -8.54 -30.11 -6.21
CA GLN A 63 -8.32 -31.55 -6.45
C GLN A 63 -7.53 -31.83 -7.74
N ALA A 64 -7.81 -31.11 -8.83
CA ALA A 64 -7.05 -31.23 -10.06
C ALA A 64 -5.58 -30.81 -9.89
N LEU A 65 -5.32 -29.78 -9.08
CA LEU A 65 -3.96 -29.33 -8.75
C LEU A 65 -3.20 -30.39 -7.91
N ASN A 66 -3.88 -31.01 -6.94
CA ASN A 66 -3.31 -32.07 -6.11
C ASN A 66 -3.04 -33.36 -6.91
N GLN A 67 -3.92 -33.74 -7.85
CA GLN A 67 -3.66 -34.87 -8.74
C GLN A 67 -2.51 -34.59 -9.71
N ALA A 68 -2.40 -33.37 -10.24
CA ALA A 68 -1.27 -32.97 -11.08
C ALA A 68 0.07 -33.00 -10.32
N TRP A 69 0.06 -32.60 -9.04
CA TRP A 69 1.21 -32.76 -8.14
C TRP A 69 1.53 -34.24 -7.87
N ALA A 70 0.54 -35.06 -7.54
CA ALA A 70 0.75 -36.49 -7.29
C ALA A 70 1.35 -37.22 -8.51
N ASN A 71 0.86 -36.91 -9.72
CA ASN A 71 1.37 -37.50 -10.96
C ASN A 71 2.82 -37.07 -11.28
N ARG A 72 3.25 -35.89 -10.83
CA ARG A 72 4.61 -35.38 -11.01
C ARG A 72 5.66 -36.15 -10.19
N PHE A 73 5.23 -36.82 -9.11
CA PHE A 73 6.09 -37.62 -8.24
C PHE A 73 5.83 -39.14 -8.35
N GLN A 74 4.89 -39.57 -9.20
CA GLN A 74 4.59 -41.00 -9.38
C GLN A 74 5.58 -41.74 -10.28
N SER A 75 6.48 -41.07 -10.98
CA SER A 75 7.51 -41.73 -11.79
C SER A 75 8.78 -42.09 -11.01
N VAL A 76 8.67 -42.67 -9.81
CA VAL A 76 9.72 -43.53 -9.22
C VAL A 76 9.13 -44.59 -8.27
N SER A 77 7.98 -45.17 -8.62
CA SER A 77 7.43 -46.31 -7.85
C SER A 77 7.57 -47.58 -8.68
N GLY A 78 8.78 -48.12 -8.80
CA GLY A 78 8.96 -49.38 -9.55
C GLY A 78 10.39 -49.81 -9.91
N ALA A 79 11.44 -49.31 -9.27
CA ALA A 79 12.79 -49.85 -9.48
C ALA A 79 13.34 -50.36 -8.14
N SER A 80 13.36 -51.68 -7.98
CA SER A 80 14.22 -52.35 -7.01
C SER A 80 15.67 -51.96 -7.28
N ALA A 81 16.43 -51.73 -6.21
CA ALA A 81 17.84 -51.40 -6.26
C ALA A 81 18.69 -52.59 -6.72
N GLN A 82 18.71 -52.86 -8.03
CA GLN A 82 19.63 -53.72 -8.80
C GLN A 82 19.09 -53.72 -10.24
N ASP A 83 19.96 -53.57 -11.25
CA ASP A 83 19.66 -53.26 -12.66
C ASP A 83 19.24 -51.78 -12.86
N VAL A 84 20.13 -50.85 -13.21
CA VAL A 84 20.85 -50.79 -14.49
C VAL A 84 22.22 -50.17 -14.26
N GLY A 85 23.28 -50.89 -14.63
CA GLY A 85 24.64 -50.38 -14.63
C GLY A 85 24.82 -49.26 -15.66
N VAL A 86 25.07 -48.04 -15.18
CA VAL A 86 25.76 -46.99 -15.92
C VAL A 86 26.70 -46.27 -14.96
N GLN A 87 28.00 -46.50 -15.14
CA GLN A 87 29.05 -45.63 -14.60
C GLN A 87 28.87 -44.25 -15.23
N GLY A 88 28.37 -43.30 -14.44
CA GLY A 88 28.26 -41.89 -14.81
C GLY A 88 28.73 -41.04 -13.63
N THR A 89 29.84 -40.33 -13.84
CA THR A 89 30.47 -39.39 -12.91
C THR A 89 29.48 -38.54 -12.11
N LEU A 90 29.58 -38.58 -10.77
CA LEU A 90 28.89 -37.73 -9.78
C LEU A 90 29.25 -36.22 -9.87
N ALA A 91 29.76 -35.75 -11.00
CA ALA A 91 30.17 -34.36 -11.20
C ALA A 91 29.01 -33.42 -11.59
N ASN A 92 27.84 -33.96 -11.93
CA ASN A 92 26.67 -33.19 -12.40
C ASN A 92 25.37 -33.50 -11.64
N ALA A 93 25.44 -34.09 -10.45
CA ALA A 93 24.27 -34.07 -9.57
C ALA A 93 24.05 -32.62 -9.13
N PRO A 94 22.85 -32.01 -9.32
CA PRO A 94 22.58 -30.72 -8.71
C PRO A 94 22.81 -30.89 -7.20
N GLN A 95 23.77 -30.15 -6.67
CA GLN A 95 24.03 -30.16 -5.24
C GLN A 95 22.71 -29.79 -4.56
N ALA A 96 22.24 -30.66 -3.66
CA ALA A 96 21.16 -30.29 -2.76
C ALA A 96 21.57 -28.97 -2.10
N PRO A 97 20.70 -27.94 -2.09
CA PRO A 97 21.04 -26.66 -1.48
C PRO A 97 21.52 -26.94 -0.05
N GLU A 98 22.75 -26.52 0.24
CA GLU A 98 23.34 -26.64 1.57
C GLU A 98 22.35 -26.01 2.56
N ILE A 99 21.78 -26.81 3.44
CA ILE A 99 21.04 -26.30 4.61
C ILE A 99 22.11 -25.78 5.57
N GLY A 100 22.62 -24.59 5.26
CA GLY A 100 23.63 -23.85 6.01
C GLY A 100 23.33 -22.36 5.86
N GLY A 101 22.70 -21.78 6.88
CA GLY A 101 22.38 -20.35 6.89
C GLY A 101 21.26 -20.00 7.85
N TRP A 102 21.40 -20.29 9.14
CA TRP A 102 20.49 -19.77 10.18
C TRP A 102 20.88 -18.34 10.60
N ASP A 103 21.34 -17.49 9.67
CA ASP A 103 21.83 -16.13 9.98
C ASP A 103 21.51 -15.08 8.91
N THR A 104 20.48 -15.30 8.09
CA THR A 104 19.82 -14.19 7.38
C THR A 104 18.38 -14.13 7.86
N ALA A 105 17.98 -13.01 8.44
CA ALA A 105 16.57 -12.70 8.64
C ALA A 105 15.89 -12.90 7.27
N ALA A 106 15.11 -13.97 7.15
CA ALA A 106 14.54 -14.38 5.88
C ALA A 106 13.61 -13.26 5.41
N THR A 107 14.01 -12.57 4.35
CA THR A 107 13.18 -11.57 3.69
C THR A 107 11.91 -12.26 3.22
N ASP A 108 10.76 -11.73 3.62
CA ASP A 108 9.46 -12.25 3.25
C ASP A 108 9.16 -11.82 1.80
N PRO A 109 8.89 -12.76 0.87
CA PRO A 109 8.67 -12.44 -0.55
C PRO A 109 7.42 -11.57 -0.78
N GLU A 110 6.51 -11.47 0.19
CA GLU A 110 5.33 -10.61 0.12
C GLU A 110 5.61 -9.17 0.58
N VAL A 111 6.80 -8.89 1.13
CA VAL A 111 7.20 -7.56 1.57
C VAL A 111 8.07 -6.91 0.51
N VAL A 112 7.60 -5.79 -0.05
CA VAL A 112 8.40 -4.99 -0.99
C VAL A 112 9.47 -4.26 -0.19
N LYS A 113 10.73 -4.63 -0.44
CA LYS A 113 11.88 -4.00 0.20
C LYS A 113 12.18 -2.66 -0.46
N GLN A 114 12.36 -1.64 0.36
CA GLN A 114 12.80 -0.33 -0.09
C GLN A 114 14.23 -0.41 -0.66
N THR A 115 14.54 0.37 -1.68
CA THR A 115 15.78 0.30 -2.47
C THR A 115 16.78 1.40 -2.15
N ASN A 116 16.39 2.41 -1.37
CA ASN A 116 17.27 3.44 -0.85
C ASN A 116 16.80 3.88 0.56
N GLN A 117 17.42 4.90 1.18
CA GLN A 117 17.03 5.33 2.54
C GLN A 117 15.75 6.16 2.59
N ASN A 118 15.12 6.50 1.47
CA ASN A 118 14.06 7.50 1.41
C ASN A 118 12.76 6.93 0.78
N ASP A 119 12.80 5.73 0.21
CA ASP A 119 11.68 5.15 -0.55
C ASP A 119 10.76 4.23 0.26
N CYS A 120 10.78 4.29 1.60
CA CYS A 120 9.87 3.50 2.44
C CYS A 120 8.39 3.79 2.16
N GLY A 121 8.02 5.04 1.90
CA GLY A 121 6.65 5.42 1.54
C GLY A 121 6.24 4.88 0.16
N ALA A 122 7.15 4.92 -0.81
CA ALA A 122 6.93 4.33 -2.13
C ALA A 122 6.74 2.81 -2.04
N ALA A 123 7.55 2.13 -1.23
CA ALA A 123 7.41 0.70 -0.96
C ALA A 123 6.05 0.36 -0.33
N VAL A 124 5.63 1.13 0.69
CA VAL A 124 4.30 0.99 1.32
C VAL A 124 3.18 1.18 0.31
N ALA A 125 3.25 2.21 -0.54
CA ALA A 125 2.23 2.43 -1.57
C ALA A 125 2.12 1.25 -2.55
N VAL A 126 3.27 0.70 -3.00
CA VAL A 126 3.29 -0.48 -3.89
C VAL A 126 2.74 -1.71 -3.17
N MET A 127 3.13 -1.98 -1.91
CA MET A 127 2.61 -3.10 -1.13
C MET A 127 1.09 -3.02 -0.98
N LEU A 128 0.57 -1.87 -0.58
CA LEU A 128 -0.86 -1.68 -0.37
C LEU A 128 -1.67 -1.80 -1.67
N GLY A 129 -1.15 -1.28 -2.79
CA GLY A 129 -1.77 -1.49 -4.09
C GLY A 129 -1.83 -2.97 -4.49
N LYS A 130 -0.79 -3.75 -4.19
CA LYS A 130 -0.75 -5.20 -4.47
C LYS A 130 -1.74 -5.97 -3.59
N GLU A 131 -1.75 -5.67 -2.30
CA GLU A 131 -2.62 -6.33 -1.31
C GLU A 131 -4.10 -6.04 -1.53
N ILE A 132 -4.44 -4.82 -1.95
CA ILE A 132 -5.81 -4.43 -2.27
C ILE A 132 -6.21 -4.90 -3.69
N GLY A 133 -5.24 -5.30 -4.52
CA GLY A 133 -5.47 -5.78 -5.88
C GLY A 133 -5.73 -4.66 -6.89
N THR A 134 -5.30 -3.43 -6.59
CA THR A 134 -5.49 -2.24 -7.44
C THR A 134 -4.22 -1.78 -8.15
N SER A 135 -3.06 -2.37 -7.79
CA SER A 135 -1.79 -2.04 -8.44
C SER A 135 -1.96 -2.08 -9.95
N LYS A 136 -1.60 -0.97 -10.60
CA LYS A 136 -1.62 -0.85 -12.05
C LYS A 136 -0.89 -2.07 -12.63
N THR A 137 -1.57 -2.81 -13.50
CA THR A 137 -1.12 -4.05 -14.16
C THR A 137 0.05 -3.85 -15.13
N GLN A 138 0.75 -2.71 -15.02
CA GLN A 138 1.97 -2.47 -15.76
C GLN A 138 2.99 -3.57 -15.38
N PRO A 139 3.64 -4.23 -16.35
CA PRO A 139 4.64 -5.28 -16.13
C PRO A 139 5.95 -4.77 -15.50
N ALA A 140 5.90 -3.62 -14.84
CA ALA A 140 7.02 -3.01 -14.14
C ALA A 140 7.33 -3.77 -12.85
N SER A 141 8.62 -3.96 -12.57
CA SER A 141 9.07 -4.53 -11.30
C SER A 141 8.64 -3.62 -10.12
N ASP A 142 8.60 -4.16 -8.90
CA ASP A 142 8.29 -3.35 -7.72
C ASP A 142 9.29 -2.19 -7.55
N LYS A 143 10.57 -2.42 -7.91
CA LYS A 143 11.61 -1.39 -7.96
C LYS A 143 11.25 -0.26 -8.93
N ASP A 144 10.86 -0.60 -10.15
CA ASP A 144 10.51 0.42 -11.17
C ASP A 144 9.27 1.22 -10.73
N LYS A 145 8.30 0.55 -10.10
CA LYS A 145 7.11 1.22 -9.53
C LYS A 145 7.50 2.19 -8.43
N MET A 146 8.37 1.79 -7.50
CA MET A 146 8.86 2.68 -6.44
C MET A 146 9.62 3.87 -7.01
N SER A 147 10.56 3.64 -7.92
CA SER A 147 11.32 4.73 -8.56
C SER A 147 10.41 5.70 -9.34
N ALA A 148 9.37 5.20 -10.00
CA ALA A 148 8.38 6.05 -10.69
C ALA A 148 7.55 6.88 -9.70
N LEU A 149 7.17 6.30 -8.55
CA LEU A 149 6.47 7.03 -7.49
C LEU A 149 7.35 8.12 -6.89
N GLU A 150 8.59 7.78 -6.51
CA GLU A 150 9.54 8.74 -5.96
C GLU A 150 9.80 9.91 -6.91
N SER A 151 10.11 9.60 -8.18
CA SER A 151 10.40 10.59 -9.20
C SER A 151 9.24 11.55 -9.46
N ARG A 152 8.00 11.10 -9.24
CA ARG A 152 6.81 11.90 -9.52
C ARG A 152 6.33 12.69 -8.31
N PHE A 153 6.43 12.12 -7.12
CA PHE A 153 5.74 12.64 -5.94
C PHE A 153 6.65 13.17 -4.86
N THR A 154 7.97 12.97 -4.96
CA THR A 154 8.92 13.42 -3.92
C THR A 154 10.07 14.23 -4.53
N GLN A 155 10.85 14.87 -3.66
CA GLN A 155 12.14 15.47 -4.02
C GLN A 155 13.34 14.62 -3.54
N GLY A 156 13.10 13.33 -3.27
CA GLY A 156 14.13 12.39 -2.81
C GLY A 156 14.55 12.55 -1.34
N GLN A 157 13.78 13.27 -0.51
CA GLN A 157 14.06 13.46 0.93
C GLN A 157 13.34 12.46 1.84
N GLY A 158 12.47 11.63 1.26
CA GLY A 158 11.58 10.73 1.97
C GLY A 158 10.17 10.86 1.40
N THR A 159 9.16 10.39 2.15
CA THR A 159 7.76 10.53 1.76
C THR A 159 6.95 11.12 2.90
N SER A 160 6.45 12.34 2.74
CA SER A 160 5.50 12.95 3.68
C SER A 160 4.13 12.24 3.63
N PRO A 161 3.24 12.46 4.62
CA PRO A 161 1.87 11.95 4.56
C PRO A 161 1.09 12.39 3.32
N HIS A 162 1.26 13.64 2.89
CA HIS A 162 0.58 14.15 1.70
C HIS A 162 1.09 13.45 0.43
N GLU A 163 2.40 13.31 0.29
CA GLU A 163 3.01 12.60 -0.85
C GLU A 163 2.63 11.12 -0.87
N LEU A 164 2.60 10.46 0.29
CA LEU A 164 2.14 9.07 0.38
C LEU A 164 0.70 8.95 -0.10
N SER A 165 -0.19 9.87 0.26
CA SER A 165 -1.57 9.86 -0.22
C SER A 165 -1.68 9.96 -1.75
N ASN A 166 -0.80 10.73 -2.39
CA ASN A 166 -0.71 10.83 -3.85
C ASN A 166 -0.17 9.53 -4.47
N MET A 167 0.83 8.92 -3.84
CA MET A 167 1.36 7.62 -4.28
C MET A 167 0.30 6.52 -4.20
N LEU A 168 -0.48 6.49 -3.10
CA LEU A 168 -1.59 5.57 -2.89
C LEU A 168 -2.66 5.73 -3.97
N ALA A 169 -3.04 6.98 -4.28
CA ALA A 169 -3.94 7.30 -5.39
C ALA A 169 -3.41 6.78 -6.73
N ASN A 170 -2.10 6.93 -6.99
CA ASN A 170 -1.48 6.40 -8.19
C ASN A 170 -1.52 4.87 -8.28
N GLN A 171 -1.47 4.18 -7.15
CA GLN A 171 -1.62 2.73 -7.03
C GLN A 171 -3.09 2.26 -7.04
N GLY A 172 -4.04 3.14 -7.34
CA GLY A 172 -5.46 2.81 -7.45
C GLY A 172 -6.16 2.63 -6.09
N THR A 173 -5.56 3.14 -5.03
CA THR A 173 -6.12 3.11 -3.66
C THR A 173 -6.49 4.51 -3.20
N LYS A 174 -7.30 4.64 -2.16
CA LYS A 174 -7.68 5.92 -1.55
C LYS A 174 -7.51 5.87 -0.05
N VAL A 175 -7.18 7.03 0.52
CA VAL A 175 -7.18 7.22 1.97
C VAL A 175 -8.61 7.55 2.43
N THR A 176 -9.21 6.68 3.23
CA THR A 176 -10.58 6.83 3.72
C THR A 176 -10.65 7.53 5.07
N GLN A 177 -9.65 7.30 5.90
CA GLN A 177 -9.54 7.90 7.24
C GLN A 177 -8.08 8.13 7.60
N THR A 178 -7.82 9.20 8.36
CA THR A 178 -6.52 9.49 8.97
C THR A 178 -6.67 9.77 10.45
N SER A 179 -5.62 9.53 11.22
CA SER A 179 -5.54 9.95 12.62
C SER A 179 -4.08 10.17 13.00
N SER A 180 -3.77 11.25 13.70
CA SER A 180 -2.41 11.54 14.20
C SER A 180 -1.93 10.55 15.27
N LYS A 181 -2.85 9.75 15.82
CA LYS A 181 -2.58 8.65 16.75
C LYS A 181 -3.06 7.33 16.16
N LEU A 182 -2.64 6.21 16.77
CA LEU A 182 -3.22 4.91 16.45
C LEU A 182 -4.67 4.84 17.00
N ASP A 183 -5.64 4.82 16.09
CA ASP A 183 -7.04 4.48 16.38
C ASP A 183 -7.23 3.01 16.04
N THR A 184 -7.00 2.17 17.05
CA THR A 184 -7.04 0.70 16.94
C THR A 184 -8.43 0.21 16.55
N LYS A 185 -9.49 0.88 17.00
CA LYS A 185 -10.86 0.51 16.63
C LYS A 185 -11.09 0.73 15.13
N ALA A 186 -10.75 1.91 14.62
CA ALA A 186 -10.91 2.20 13.20
C ALA A 186 -10.03 1.29 12.33
N LEU A 187 -8.81 1.00 12.78
CA LEU A 187 -7.91 0.08 12.09
C LEU A 187 -8.46 -1.36 12.09
N ASP A 188 -8.96 -1.86 13.23
CA ASP A 188 -9.54 -3.20 13.33
C ASP A 188 -10.79 -3.35 12.46
N ASP A 189 -11.70 -2.37 12.55
CA ASP A 189 -12.91 -2.32 11.72
C ASP A 189 -12.57 -2.26 10.22
N ALA A 190 -11.42 -1.66 9.86
CA ALA A 190 -10.91 -1.58 8.50
C ALA A 190 -10.31 -2.90 8.02
N LEU A 191 -9.44 -3.50 8.81
CA LEU A 191 -8.83 -4.79 8.51
C LEU A 191 -9.90 -5.88 8.35
N ALA A 192 -10.93 -5.87 9.19
CA ALA A 192 -12.05 -6.83 9.14
C ALA A 192 -12.84 -6.79 7.82
N ARG A 193 -12.86 -5.65 7.12
CA ARG A 193 -13.53 -5.48 5.81
C ARG A 193 -12.56 -5.57 4.62
N GLY A 194 -11.32 -5.99 4.85
CA GLY A 194 -10.31 -6.16 3.80
C GLY A 194 -9.52 -4.89 3.45
N ALA A 195 -9.82 -3.75 4.08
CA ALA A 195 -8.99 -2.55 3.99
C ALA A 195 -7.62 -2.79 4.67
N LYS A 196 -6.70 -1.83 4.51
CA LYS A 196 -5.33 -1.91 5.01
C LYS A 196 -4.91 -0.63 5.72
N GLY A 197 -3.84 -0.70 6.50
CA GLY A 197 -3.25 0.46 7.16
C GLY A 197 -1.91 0.87 6.56
N ALA A 198 -1.65 2.17 6.46
CA ALA A 198 -0.30 2.71 6.44
C ALA A 198 -0.06 3.49 7.72
N VAL A 199 1.04 3.23 8.42
CA VAL A 199 1.33 3.85 9.72
C VAL A 199 2.74 4.42 9.70
N MET A 200 2.88 5.66 10.14
CA MET A 200 4.18 6.27 10.39
C MET A 200 4.58 6.01 11.84
N VAL A 201 5.65 5.25 12.00
CA VAL A 201 6.19 4.78 13.27
C VAL A 201 7.59 5.33 13.48
N ASP A 202 8.04 5.34 14.74
CA ASP A 202 9.46 5.49 15.01
C ASP A 202 10.18 4.20 14.65
N SER A 203 11.22 4.29 13.82
CA SER A 203 11.88 3.12 13.25
C SER A 203 12.53 2.20 14.29
N SER A 204 12.72 2.66 15.55
CA SER A 204 13.16 1.78 16.65
C SER A 204 12.22 0.60 16.89
N LEU A 205 10.96 0.71 16.47
CA LEU A 205 9.98 -0.37 16.56
C LEU A 205 10.39 -1.59 15.75
N VAL A 206 10.93 -1.36 14.56
CA VAL A 206 11.16 -2.38 13.52
C VAL A 206 12.63 -2.62 13.24
N ASP A 207 13.52 -1.71 13.67
CA ASP A 207 14.95 -1.82 13.51
C ASP A 207 15.57 -2.71 14.61
N PRO A 208 16.03 -3.93 14.28
CA PRO A 208 16.57 -4.88 15.26
C PRO A 208 17.90 -4.42 15.87
N THR A 209 18.55 -3.39 15.30
CA THR A 209 19.82 -2.86 15.80
C THR A 209 19.63 -1.76 16.84
N THR A 210 18.39 -1.33 17.08
CA THR A 210 18.10 -0.24 18.02
C THR A 210 18.32 -0.68 19.45
N LYS A 211 19.08 0.12 20.22
CA LYS A 211 19.30 -0.17 21.63
C LYS A 211 18.10 0.25 22.47
N PRO A 212 17.87 -0.38 23.65
CA PRO A 212 16.82 0.03 24.55
C PRO A 212 16.91 1.53 24.90
N GLY A 213 15.80 2.25 24.70
CA GLY A 213 15.69 3.69 24.98
C GLY A 213 16.18 4.62 23.86
N GLU A 214 16.73 4.09 22.77
CA GLU A 214 17.05 4.88 21.58
C GLU A 214 15.80 5.05 20.69
N THR A 215 15.69 6.23 20.07
CA THR A 215 14.68 6.52 19.04
C THR A 215 15.29 6.41 17.66
N GLY A 216 14.48 5.99 16.70
CA GLY A 216 14.83 5.86 15.29
C GLY A 216 14.56 7.13 14.49
N ARG A 217 14.10 6.92 13.26
CA ARG A 217 13.60 7.95 12.33
C ARG A 217 12.10 7.74 12.09
N ALA A 218 11.41 8.75 11.57
CA ALA A 218 10.07 8.58 11.03
C ALA A 218 10.11 7.56 9.89
N HIS A 219 9.28 6.53 9.94
CA HIS A 219 9.32 5.41 9.01
C HIS A 219 7.91 4.91 8.68
N TRP A 220 7.64 4.68 7.39
CA TRP A 220 6.36 4.14 6.92
C TRP A 220 6.39 2.61 6.90
N VAL A 221 5.36 2.00 7.50
CA VAL A 221 5.07 0.57 7.41
C VAL A 221 3.63 0.35 6.97
N SER A 222 3.33 -0.79 6.35
CA SER A 222 1.95 -1.21 6.11
C SER A 222 1.47 -2.20 7.18
N VAL A 223 0.17 -2.21 7.44
CA VAL A 223 -0.52 -3.14 8.34
C VAL A 223 -1.45 -4.00 7.50
N GLU A 224 -1.15 -5.30 7.40
CA GLU A 224 -1.92 -6.21 6.54
C GLU A 224 -3.10 -6.88 7.25
N GLY A 225 -3.01 -7.01 8.58
CA GLY A 225 -3.95 -7.78 9.38
C GLY A 225 -3.45 -8.00 10.80
N LYS A 226 -4.00 -9.01 11.46
CA LYS A 226 -3.56 -9.49 12.75
C LYS A 226 -3.20 -10.96 12.69
N ASP A 227 -2.27 -11.38 13.55
CA ASP A 227 -2.04 -12.80 13.80
C ASP A 227 -3.09 -13.40 14.74
N ASP A 228 -3.00 -14.72 14.96
CA ASP A 228 -3.92 -15.46 15.83
C ASP A 228 -3.86 -15.03 17.30
N GLN A 229 -2.84 -14.25 17.69
CA GLN A 229 -2.67 -13.68 19.02
C GLN A 229 -3.24 -12.25 19.12
N GLY A 230 -3.79 -11.71 18.02
CA GLY A 230 -4.36 -10.38 17.95
C GLY A 230 -3.32 -9.25 17.77
N ARG A 231 -2.06 -9.59 17.44
CA ARG A 231 -0.99 -8.62 17.18
C ARG A 231 -1.06 -8.15 15.74
N TYR A 232 -0.81 -6.87 15.50
CA TYR A 232 -0.76 -6.33 14.15
C TYR A 232 0.45 -6.88 13.39
N LEU A 233 0.22 -7.32 12.15
CA LEU A 233 1.29 -7.75 11.24
C LEU A 233 1.76 -6.54 10.43
N LEU A 234 2.93 -6.01 10.82
CA LEU A 234 3.57 -4.90 10.12
C LEU A 234 4.46 -5.44 9.01
N LYS A 235 4.33 -4.91 7.80
CA LYS A 235 5.31 -5.12 6.73
C LYS A 235 6.26 -3.94 6.72
N ASP A 236 7.51 -4.23 7.07
CA ASP A 236 8.57 -3.24 7.14
C ASP A 236 9.41 -3.26 5.84
N PRO A 237 9.33 -2.21 5.01
CA PRO A 237 10.12 -2.11 3.79
C PRO A 237 11.64 -2.12 4.03
N SER A 238 12.10 -1.69 5.20
CA SER A 238 13.53 -1.55 5.47
C SER A 238 14.20 -2.91 5.71
N THR A 239 13.56 -3.77 6.49
CA THR A 239 14.04 -5.14 6.73
C THR A 239 13.54 -6.11 5.65
N GLY A 240 12.47 -5.77 4.92
CA GLY A 240 11.82 -6.69 3.99
C GLY A 240 11.13 -7.85 4.72
N SER A 241 10.64 -7.60 5.94
CA SER A 241 10.12 -8.62 6.85
C SER A 241 8.73 -8.27 7.37
N LYS A 242 7.97 -9.29 7.77
CA LYS A 242 6.74 -9.16 8.55
C LYS A 242 7.06 -9.20 10.04
N ILE A 243 6.56 -8.24 10.79
CA ILE A 243 6.87 -8.07 12.22
C ILE A 243 5.54 -8.02 12.98
N PRO A 244 5.25 -9.02 13.84
CA PRO A 244 4.10 -8.96 14.71
C PRO A 244 4.33 -7.97 15.85
N VAL A 245 3.39 -7.05 16.07
CA VAL A 245 3.49 -5.98 17.06
C VAL A 245 2.18 -5.83 17.84
N ASP A 246 2.28 -5.80 19.16
CA ASP A 246 1.14 -5.53 20.04
C ASP A 246 0.56 -4.12 19.80
N ALA A 247 -0.75 -3.98 19.93
CA ALA A 247 -1.44 -2.71 19.71
C ALA A 247 -0.85 -1.54 20.52
N GLN A 248 -0.52 -1.77 21.79
CA GLN A 248 0.09 -0.75 22.65
C GLN A 248 1.47 -0.35 22.14
N ARG A 249 2.30 -1.32 21.74
CA ARG A 249 3.65 -1.05 21.24
C ARG A 249 3.63 -0.29 19.91
N LEU A 250 2.66 -0.58 19.05
CA LEU A 250 2.43 0.19 17.83
C LEU A 250 1.97 1.62 18.15
N ALA A 251 1.01 1.79 19.08
CA ALA A 251 0.52 3.09 19.50
C ALA A 251 1.64 3.96 20.10
N ASP A 252 2.45 3.39 20.99
CA ASP A 252 3.59 4.07 21.60
C ASP A 252 4.60 4.52 20.54
N SER A 253 4.87 3.70 19.53
CA SER A 253 5.79 4.06 18.45
C SER A 253 5.25 5.18 17.56
N VAL A 254 3.94 5.19 17.28
CA VAL A 254 3.27 6.29 16.57
C VAL A 254 3.39 7.59 17.37
N ASP A 255 3.14 7.53 18.68
CA ASP A 255 3.26 8.69 19.58
C ASP A 255 4.72 9.17 19.67
N ILE A 256 5.70 8.27 19.72
CA ILE A 256 7.12 8.64 19.66
C ILE A 256 7.42 9.34 18.33
N SER A 257 6.94 8.81 17.20
CA SER A 257 7.15 9.43 15.89
C SER A 257 6.61 10.86 15.87
N TRP A 258 5.36 11.03 16.32
CA TRP A 258 4.73 12.34 16.39
C TRP A 258 5.54 13.32 17.26
N ASN A 259 5.92 12.90 18.46
CA ASN A 259 6.59 13.77 19.42
C ASN A 259 8.05 14.08 19.06
N LYS A 260 8.75 13.17 18.39
CA LYS A 260 10.19 13.31 18.07
C LYS A 260 10.45 13.83 16.68
N HIS A 261 9.65 13.40 15.72
CA HIS A 261 9.85 13.68 14.30
C HIS A 261 8.84 14.69 13.76
N GLN A 262 7.86 15.12 14.56
CA GLN A 262 6.80 16.08 14.16
C GLN A 262 5.90 15.58 13.02
N GLY A 263 5.86 14.27 12.82
CA GLY A 263 4.99 13.60 11.89
C GLY A 263 4.74 12.17 12.36
N GLY A 264 3.55 11.67 12.08
CA GLY A 264 3.11 10.40 12.61
C GLY A 264 1.66 10.11 12.26
N GLY A 265 1.21 8.96 12.71
CA GLY A 265 -0.18 8.57 12.68
C GLY A 265 -0.47 7.48 11.67
N GLN A 266 -1.76 7.31 11.40
CA GLN A 266 -2.29 6.24 10.58
C GLN A 266 -3.10 6.79 9.40
N MET A 267 -3.06 6.03 8.31
CA MET A 267 -3.98 6.14 7.19
C MET A 267 -4.67 4.79 7.00
N ILE A 268 -6.00 4.81 6.88
CA ILE A 268 -6.77 3.67 6.41
C ILE A 268 -6.91 3.77 4.90
N VAL A 269 -6.58 2.68 4.22
CA VAL A 269 -6.44 2.61 2.77
C VAL A 269 -7.37 1.54 2.21
N GLU A 270 -8.12 1.91 1.18
CA GLU A 270 -9.07 1.04 0.47
C GLU A 270 -8.94 1.21 -1.05
N SER A 271 -9.62 0.37 -1.83
CA SER A 271 -9.69 0.53 -3.28
C SER A 271 -10.31 1.88 -3.67
N ALA A 272 -9.73 2.57 -4.65
CA ALA A 272 -10.27 3.79 -5.24
C ALA A 272 -11.22 3.49 -6.42
N GLN A 273 -11.79 2.28 -6.50
CA GLN A 273 -12.69 1.90 -7.58
C GLN A 273 -13.80 2.94 -7.79
N GLY A 274 -13.95 3.39 -9.04
CA GLY A 274 -14.92 4.43 -9.41
C GLY A 274 -14.42 5.87 -9.21
N MET A 275 -13.19 6.08 -8.74
CA MET A 275 -12.56 7.41 -8.62
C MET A 275 -11.40 7.56 -9.60
N SER A 276 -11.17 8.79 -10.08
CA SER A 276 -9.92 9.12 -10.76
C SER A 276 -8.77 9.25 -9.77
N GLU A 277 -7.54 9.07 -10.25
CA GLU A 277 -6.32 9.30 -9.46
C GLU A 277 -6.30 10.71 -8.84
N ALA A 278 -6.70 11.74 -9.60
CA ALA A 278 -6.71 13.12 -9.12
C ALA A 278 -7.72 13.33 -7.97
N GLN A 279 -8.90 12.72 -8.06
CA GLN A 279 -9.90 12.81 -6.98
C GLN A 279 -9.42 12.09 -5.72
N ALA A 280 -8.89 10.86 -5.86
CA ALA A 280 -8.36 10.11 -4.73
C ALA A 280 -7.18 10.82 -4.07
N ALA A 281 -6.30 11.44 -4.86
CA ALA A 281 -5.18 12.25 -4.39
C ALA A 281 -5.65 13.50 -3.64
N GLN A 282 -6.61 14.25 -4.19
CA GLN A 282 -7.14 15.45 -3.53
C GLN A 282 -7.80 15.09 -2.19
N GLU A 283 -8.72 14.14 -2.19
CA GLU A 283 -9.41 13.72 -0.96
C GLU A 283 -8.47 13.10 0.07
N GLY A 284 -7.43 12.40 -0.38
CA GLY A 284 -6.40 11.83 0.49
C GLY A 284 -5.50 12.92 1.09
N GLY A 285 -5.07 13.88 0.27
CA GLY A 285 -4.24 15.00 0.69
C GLY A 285 -4.91 15.87 1.75
N GLU A 286 -6.21 16.18 1.58
CA GLU A 286 -7.01 16.91 2.57
C GLU A 286 -7.03 16.19 3.94
N LYS A 287 -7.14 14.86 3.95
CA LYS A 287 -7.10 14.05 5.17
C LYS A 287 -5.69 13.94 5.76
N ALA A 288 -4.67 13.90 4.91
CA ALA A 288 -3.28 13.74 5.33
C ALA A 288 -2.73 14.95 6.11
N VAL A 289 -3.34 16.14 5.98
CA VAL A 289 -2.96 17.35 6.74
C VAL A 289 -2.89 17.10 8.25
N ALA A 290 -3.76 16.24 8.78
CA ALA A 290 -3.79 15.91 10.20
C ALA A 290 -2.56 15.13 10.70
N LEU A 291 -1.72 14.62 9.80
CA LEU A 291 -0.59 13.74 10.10
C LEU A 291 0.77 14.47 10.16
N GLY A 292 0.76 15.80 10.00
CA GLY A 292 1.97 16.60 9.88
C GLY A 292 2.59 16.51 8.48
N ASN A 293 3.82 17.01 8.33
CA ASN A 293 4.50 17.09 7.03
C ASN A 293 5.94 16.54 7.09
N THR A 294 6.24 15.69 8.06
CA THR A 294 7.56 15.08 8.16
C THR A 294 7.69 13.96 7.15
N ASP A 295 8.84 13.92 6.48
CA ASP A 295 9.15 12.86 5.53
C ASP A 295 9.50 11.56 6.27
N GLY A 296 8.77 10.49 5.94
CA GLY A 296 9.17 9.14 6.32
C GLY A 296 10.40 8.71 5.53
N THR A 297 11.41 8.21 6.24
CA THR A 297 12.65 7.67 5.69
C THR A 297 12.84 6.22 6.16
N GLY A 298 13.77 5.50 5.55
CA GLY A 298 14.16 4.15 5.91
C GLY A 298 14.71 4.06 7.33
N SER A 299 14.56 2.89 7.93
CA SER A 299 15.15 2.58 9.23
C SER A 299 16.69 2.51 9.16
N ARG A 300 17.37 2.61 10.31
CA ARG A 300 18.83 2.48 10.38
C ARG A 300 19.31 1.04 10.20
N ALA A 301 18.40 0.07 10.19
CA ALA A 301 18.67 -1.35 9.95
C ALA A 301 19.34 -1.60 8.59
N MET A 302 19.16 -0.68 7.64
CA MET A 302 19.77 -0.72 6.31
C MET A 302 21.14 -0.04 6.30
N GLY A 303 22.13 -0.72 6.89
CA GLY A 303 23.52 -0.26 6.98
C GLY A 303 24.31 -0.19 5.66
N ASN A 304 23.77 -0.57 4.49
CA ASN A 304 24.54 -0.66 3.25
C ASN A 304 23.75 -0.21 2.01
N PHE A 305 23.72 1.10 1.73
CA PHE A 305 23.40 1.61 0.38
C PHE A 305 24.64 2.09 -0.39
N GLY A 306 25.85 1.90 0.17
CA GLY A 306 27.08 2.49 -0.37
C GLY A 306 28.33 1.59 -0.36
N ARG A 307 28.18 0.26 -0.30
CA ARG A 307 29.32 -0.68 -0.32
C ARG A 307 29.54 -1.41 -1.64
N GLU A 308 29.04 -0.88 -2.76
CA GLU A 308 29.45 -1.38 -4.09
C GLU A 308 29.73 -0.22 -5.04
N SER A 309 30.90 0.42 -4.85
CA SER A 309 31.64 1.10 -5.91
C SER A 309 33.12 1.12 -5.51
N SER A 310 33.91 0.16 -5.99
CA SER A 310 35.36 0.25 -6.11
C SER A 310 35.79 -0.58 -7.30
#